data_AF-A0A497RFT9-F1
#
_entry.id   AF-A0A497RFT9-F1
#
_cell.length_a   1.000
_cell.length_b   1.000
_cell.length_c   1.000
_cell.angle_alpha   90.00
_cell.angle_beta   90.00
_cell.angle_gamma   90.00
#
_symmetry.space_group_name_H-M   'P 1'
#
loop_
_entity.id
_entity.type
_entity.pdbx_description
1 polymer ?
#
loop_
_entity_poly.entity_id
_entity_poly.type
_entity_poly.pdbx_seq_one_letter_code
_entity_poly.pdbx_strand_id
1 'polypeptide(L)' 'HSPAQASRVSDYVSFLYMGKLIEVGRTEDVFENPKNELTEKYLTGRMG' A
#
# COMPACT_ATOMS: atom_id res chain seq x y z
N HIS A 1 -11.20 -4.23 -0.62
CA HIS A 1 -10.08 -3.79 -1.47
C HIS A 1 -9.20 -5.01 -1.76
N SER A 2 -8.79 -5.24 -3.01
CA SER A 2 -7.89 -6.35 -3.37
C SER A 2 -6.51 -5.78 -3.71
N PRO A 3 -5.56 -5.77 -2.75
CA PRO A 3 -4.20 -5.31 -3.02
C PRO A 3 -3.54 -6.07 -4.18
N ALA A 4 -3.82 -7.37 -4.30
CA ALA A 4 -3.32 -8.20 -5.39
C ALA A 4 -3.83 -7.80 -6.78
N GLN A 5 -5.04 -7.22 -6.88
CA GLN A 5 -5.49 -6.66 -8.15
C GLN A 5 -4.78 -5.33 -8.42
N ALA A 6 -4.74 -4.45 -7.41
CA ALA A 6 -4.09 -3.15 -7.52
C ALA A 6 -2.61 -3.28 -7.95
N SER A 7 -1.90 -4.27 -7.41
CA SER A 7 -0.50 -4.55 -7.76
C SER A 7 -0.27 -4.96 -9.22
N ARG A 8 -1.31 -5.45 -9.91
CA ARG A 8 -1.20 -5.92 -11.30
C ARG A 8 -1.66 -4.90 -12.34
N VAL A 9 -2.56 -3.98 -11.97
CA VAL A 9 -3.26 -3.15 -12.96
C VAL A 9 -3.06 -1.65 -12.78
N SER A 10 -2.40 -1.22 -11.70
CA SER A 10 -2.27 0.21 -11.38
C SER A 10 -0.84 0.67 -11.59
N ASP A 11 -0.65 1.85 -12.17
CA ASP A 11 0.66 2.50 -12.22
C ASP A 11 1.05 3.12 -10.87
N TYR A 12 0.04 3.61 -10.14
CA TYR A 12 0.18 4.23 -8.82
C TYR A 12 -0.84 3.66 -7.84
N VAL A 13 -0.48 3.66 -6.55
CA VAL A 13 -1.38 3.27 -5.46
C VAL A 13 -1.32 4.29 -4.33
N SER A 14 -2.45 4.45 -3.65
CA SER A 14 -2.56 5.26 -2.43
C SER A 14 -3.09 4.40 -1.30
N PHE A 15 -2.38 4.37 -0.18
CA PHE A 15 -2.82 3.74 1.05
C PHE A 15 -3.47 4.78 1.96
N LEU A 16 -4.77 4.60 2.22
CA LEU A 16 -5.51 5.39 3.20
C LEU A 16 -5.84 4.55 4.43
N TYR A 17 -5.67 5.14 5.60
CA TYR A 17 -6.03 4.53 6.87
C TYR A 17 -6.72 5.56 7.77
N MET A 18 -7.92 5.23 8.26
CA MET A 18 -8.74 6.10 9.12
C MET A 18 -8.92 7.53 8.57
N GLY A 19 -9.18 7.64 7.26
CA GLY A 19 -9.40 8.92 6.60
C GLY A 19 -8.13 9.75 6.37
N LYS A 20 -6.95 9.22 6.67
CA LYS A 20 -5.65 9.86 6.39
C LYS A 20 -4.96 9.16 5.22
N LEU A 21 -4.39 9.95 4.31
CA LEU A 21 -3.45 9.45 3.31
C LEU A 21 -2.12 9.15 4.01
N ILE A 22 -1.73 7.88 4.01
CA ILE A 22 -0.54 7.40 4.69
C ILE A 22 0.65 7.35 3.73
N GLU A 23 0.43 6.85 2.52
CA GLU A 23 1.46 6.70 1.50
C GLU A 23 0.85 6.71 0.09
N VAL A 24 1.55 7.33 -0.86
CA VAL A 24 1.23 7.30 -2.28
C VAL A 24 2.52 7.21 -3.09
N GLY A 25 2.52 6.39 -4.13
CA GLY A 25 3.69 6.16 -4.96
C GLY A 25 3.40 5.24 -6.13
N ARG A 26 4.45 4.92 -6.89
CA ARG A 26 4.35 3.87 -7.93
C ARG A 26 3.96 2.57 -7.26
N THR A 27 3.14 1.80 -7.96
CA THR A 27 2.64 0.52 -7.43
C THR A 27 3.78 -0.41 -7.04
N GLU A 28 4.78 -0.59 -7.90
CA GLU A 28 5.96 -1.41 -7.60
C GLU A 28 6.66 -0.95 -6.32
N ASP A 29 6.94 0.35 -6.19
CA ASP A 29 7.61 0.91 -5.01
C ASP A 29 6.81 0.67 -3.72
N VAL A 30 5.50 0.92 -3.74
CA VAL A 30 4.66 0.79 -2.54
C VAL A 30 4.49 -0.68 -2.13
N PHE A 31 4.40 -1.61 -3.08
CA PHE A 31 4.21 -3.03 -2.79
C PHE A 31 5.51 -3.76 -2.44
N GLU A 32 6.65 -3.40 -3.04
CA GLU A 32 7.94 -4.07 -2.83
C GLU A 32 8.82 -3.39 -1.78
N ASN A 33 8.75 -2.06 -1.67
CA ASN A 33 9.61 -1.27 -0.79
C ASN A 33 8.85 -0.07 -0.17
N PRO A 34 7.76 -0.34 0.58
CA PRO A 34 6.97 0.70 1.22
C PRO A 34 7.84 1.57 2.13
N LYS A 35 7.58 2.88 2.11
CA LYS A 35 8.31 3.87 2.93
C LYS A 35 7.65 4.13 4.27
N ASN A 36 6.39 3.76 4.44
CA ASN A 36 5.68 3.91 5.70
C ASN A 36 5.48 2.56 6.40
N GLU A 37 5.80 2.52 7.70
CA GLU A 37 5.65 1.32 8.53
C GLU A 37 4.21 0.79 8.58
N LEU A 38 3.19 1.67 8.54
CA LEU A 38 1.79 1.22 8.47
C LEU A 38 1.47 0.55 7.14
N THR A 39 2.02 1.04 6.02
CA THR A 39 1.86 0.41 4.71
C THR A 39 2.50 -0.97 4.71
N GLU A 40 3.70 -1.11 5.25
CA GLU A 40 4.38 -2.41 5.37
C GLU A 40 3.58 -3.40 6.21
N LYS A 41 3.10 -2.96 7.40
CA LYS A 41 2.25 -3.79 8.27
C LYS A 41 0.95 -4.20 7.57
N TYR A 42 0.35 -3.33 6.78
CA TYR A 42 -0.85 -3.64 6.00
C TYR A 42 -0.59 -4.74 4.97
N LEU A 43 0.45 -4.56 4.15
CA LEU A 43 0.78 -5.47 3.06
C LEU A 43 1.23 -6.85 3.55
N THR A 44 1.96 -6.90 4.67
CA THR A 44 2.45 -8.15 5.27
C THR A 44 1.41 -8.85 6.15
N GLY A 45 0.23 -8.28 6.33
CA GLY A 45 -0.81 -8.83 7.21
C GLY A 45 -0.45 -8.75 8.71
N ARG A 46 0.51 -7.90 9.08
CA ARG A 46 0.92 -7.64 10.47
C ARG A 46 0.12 -6.51 11.13
N MET A 47 -0.92 -6.01 10.47
CA MET A 47 -1.90 -5.14 11.12
C MET A 47 -2.86 -5.99 11.96
N GLY A 48 -2.54 -6.05 13.25
CA GLY A 48 -3.33 -6.60 14.35
C GLY A 48 -2.91 -5.93 15.65
#